data_AF-A0A667XGS0-F1
#
_entry.id   AF-A0A667XGS0-F1
#
_cell.length_a   1.000
_cell.length_b   1.000
_cell.length_c   1.000
_cell.angle_alpha   90.00
_cell.angle_beta   90.00
_cell.angle_gamma   90.00
#
_symmetry.space_group_name_H-M   'P 1'
#
loop_
_entity.id
_entity.type
_entity.pdbx_description
1 polymer ?
#
loop_
_entity_poly.entity_id
_entity_poly.type
_entity_poly.pdbx_seq_one_letter_code
_entity_poly.pdbx_strand_id
1 'polypeptide(L)'
;MPAEVTYVVENTWSERGRSGVRRRHNSGTSDGAARFRSRSPCKSTTKVTGAWKTEADPDVAPEPPRFAPKRSPGVQPPLNIGNPSPIEIFTHFFDVEVLKVLCKHTNMKAERNLEKGKKFVWTEISPQEMKKYLGMLLYMAVLHLPKVRDFWRKDSIFHLAFPATVMPRDRFLAIYSNLHMSNPSEDAENDRKIGTKDYDPLHRVRPLYDMLRTQCMTVYHPRQHIAVDERMVATKARLSIKQYMKAKPTKWGLKFFVVADVNGYTIDYRLYTGKSKFASGKGLPFDVVTSLVNKDFLGSGYIVYCDNYYTSPELFRHLSRQGFGACGTYRQGHVGVPSPEENAVDKRSPRGTIRWIRDGDLLFVKWIDTREVSICTNVHPVYTGESVLRWQKTADRGNERVTIPRPTAITEYNKYMGGVDTSDQMLWTNSVHRKTRRWTMTVFQHLLDVAITNSYIIHKEIRKSQQRGYMTRQTFQEQLCAQLLGVPLNARPVRTPSQGHFPVPVSDGQGHDRSQRASMGRQRCTLCKRSTPWRCGKCGVGLCLQLDRNCFRMYHLND
;
A
#
# COMPACT_ATOMS: atom_id res chain seq x y z
N MET A 1 -9.57 24.75 -5.91
CA MET A 1 -9.13 24.33 -7.26
C MET A 1 -7.82 23.59 -7.11
N PRO A 2 -7.73 22.28 -7.39
CA PRO A 2 -6.48 21.55 -7.24
C PRO A 2 -5.61 21.75 -8.48
N ALA A 3 -4.33 22.09 -8.26
CA ALA A 3 -3.33 22.23 -9.31
C ALA A 3 -3.09 20.89 -10.02
N GLU A 4 -3.11 20.92 -11.35
CA GLU A 4 -2.66 19.80 -12.19
C GLU A 4 -1.19 19.50 -11.89
N VAL A 5 -0.92 18.34 -11.31
CA VAL A 5 0.43 17.80 -11.21
C VAL A 5 0.79 17.24 -12.58
N THR A 6 1.43 18.06 -13.42
CA THR A 6 2.08 17.59 -14.64
C THR A 6 3.27 16.71 -14.29
N TYR A 7 3.18 15.42 -14.58
CA TYR A 7 4.32 14.51 -14.60
C TYR A 7 5.28 14.94 -15.72
N VAL A 8 6.51 15.30 -15.37
CA VAL A 8 7.61 15.44 -16.33
C VAL A 8 8.13 14.03 -16.61
N VAL A 9 8.02 13.58 -17.86
CA VAL A 9 8.64 12.35 -18.34
C VAL A 9 10.15 12.56 -18.36
N GLU A 10 10.82 12.33 -17.22
CA GLU A 10 12.28 12.21 -17.20
C GLU A 10 12.67 10.76 -17.50
N ASN A 11 13.23 10.56 -18.70
CA ASN A 11 13.97 9.35 -19.02
C ASN A 11 15.10 9.13 -18.00
N THR A 12 14.96 8.09 -17.20
CA THR A 12 16.02 7.62 -16.31
C THR A 12 17.00 6.76 -17.10
N TRP A 13 18.10 7.37 -17.56
CA TRP A 13 19.27 6.63 -18.05
C TRP A 13 20.45 6.72 -17.10
N SER A 14 21.12 5.58 -16.97
CA SER A 14 22.34 5.34 -16.21
C SER A 14 23.56 5.96 -16.90
N GLU A 15 24.19 6.94 -16.26
CA GLU A 15 25.57 7.29 -16.56
C GLU A 15 26.53 6.26 -15.95
N ARG A 16 27.39 5.68 -16.81
CA ARG A 16 28.63 5.06 -16.37
C ARG A 16 29.61 6.18 -16.04
N GLY A 17 29.74 6.50 -14.76
CA GLY A 17 30.82 7.33 -14.26
C GLY A 17 32.12 6.54 -14.26
N ARG A 18 33.04 6.90 -15.17
CA ARG A 18 34.48 6.71 -14.95
C ARG A 18 34.89 7.61 -13.81
N SER A 19 35.29 7.05 -12.68
CA SER A 19 36.04 7.76 -11.65
C SER A 19 37.36 7.01 -11.41
N GLY A 20 38.44 7.58 -11.92
CA GLY A 20 39.79 7.18 -11.55
C GLY A 20 40.05 7.53 -10.09
N VAL A 21 40.43 6.53 -9.31
CA VAL A 21 41.09 6.72 -8.02
C VAL A 21 42.26 5.75 -7.97
N ARG A 22 43.47 6.33 -8.01
CA ARG A 22 44.74 5.67 -7.72
C ARG A 22 44.66 5.01 -6.33
N ARG A 23 44.88 3.70 -6.24
CA ARG A 23 45.45 3.07 -5.04
C ARG A 23 46.39 1.91 -5.41
N ARG A 24 47.59 2.09 -4.85
CA ARG A 24 48.81 1.28 -4.75
C ARG A 24 48.72 -0.22 -5.07
N HIS A 25 49.76 -0.63 -5.80
CA HIS A 25 50.26 -1.99 -6.00
C HIS A 25 50.23 -2.85 -4.74
N ASN A 26 49.73 -4.08 -4.88
CA ASN A 26 50.41 -5.23 -4.29
C ASN A 26 50.32 -6.42 -5.25
N SER A 27 51.47 -7.02 -5.50
CA SER A 27 51.74 -8.09 -6.45
C SER A 27 51.30 -9.45 -5.94
N GLY A 28 50.70 -10.26 -6.81
CA GLY A 28 50.40 -11.68 -6.59
C GLY A 28 49.95 -12.32 -7.90
N THR A 29 50.83 -13.10 -8.51
CA THR A 29 50.74 -13.73 -9.84
C THR A 29 49.93 -15.04 -9.86
N SER A 30 49.54 -15.42 -11.09
CA SER A 30 49.10 -16.76 -11.58
C SER A 30 47.75 -17.30 -11.03
N ASP A 31 46.83 -17.93 -11.79
CA ASP A 31 46.86 -18.49 -13.14
C ASP A 31 45.52 -18.34 -13.87
N GLY A 32 45.64 -18.34 -15.21
CA GLY A 32 44.56 -18.14 -16.16
C GLY A 32 43.73 -19.40 -16.46
N ALA A 33 42.42 -19.18 -16.64
CA ALA A 33 41.57 -20.08 -17.41
C ALA A 33 40.63 -19.20 -18.27
N ALA A 34 41.04 -18.96 -19.52
CA ALA A 34 40.26 -18.28 -20.52
C ALA A 34 39.06 -19.16 -20.93
N ARG A 35 37.83 -18.76 -20.55
CA ARG A 35 36.61 -19.28 -21.17
C ARG A 35 36.08 -18.27 -22.17
N PHE A 36 36.30 -18.58 -23.44
CA PHE A 36 35.72 -17.94 -24.61
C PHE A 36 34.21 -17.73 -24.42
N ARG A 37 33.76 -16.47 -24.44
CA ARG A 37 32.35 -16.14 -24.66
C ARG A 37 32.10 -16.23 -26.16
N SER A 38 31.51 -17.34 -26.58
CA SER A 38 30.96 -17.49 -27.93
C SER A 38 29.95 -16.37 -28.20
N ARG A 39 30.32 -15.47 -29.10
CA ARG A 39 29.38 -14.62 -29.82
C ARG A 39 28.67 -15.51 -30.83
N SER A 40 27.36 -15.73 -30.65
CA SER A 40 26.50 -16.24 -31.71
C SER A 40 25.47 -15.15 -32.04
N PRO A 41 25.43 -14.66 -33.29
CA PRO A 41 24.47 -13.66 -33.73
C PRO A 41 23.18 -14.36 -34.17
N CYS A 42 22.10 -14.21 -33.42
CA CYS A 42 20.77 -14.57 -33.92
C CYS A 42 20.14 -13.33 -34.55
N LYS A 43 20.43 -13.12 -35.83
CA LYS A 43 19.69 -12.18 -36.70
C LYS A 43 18.49 -12.93 -37.27
N SER A 44 17.31 -12.66 -36.71
CA SER A 44 16.05 -12.81 -37.44
C SER A 44 15.15 -11.64 -37.05
N THR A 45 15.54 -10.45 -37.48
CA THR A 45 14.68 -9.26 -37.44
C THR A 45 13.90 -9.23 -38.74
N THR A 46 12.59 -9.41 -38.67
CA THR A 46 11.66 -8.85 -39.65
C THR A 46 11.91 -7.34 -39.64
N LYS A 47 12.72 -6.84 -40.56
CA LYS A 47 13.02 -5.41 -40.69
C LYS A 47 11.78 -4.75 -41.26
N VAL A 48 11.15 -3.89 -40.47
CA VAL A 48 10.33 -2.81 -41.04
C VAL A 48 11.28 -1.96 -41.88
N THR A 49 11.10 -1.99 -43.19
CA THR A 49 11.88 -1.22 -44.16
C THR A 49 11.17 0.10 -44.39
N GLY A 50 11.76 1.21 -43.95
CA GLY A 50 11.24 2.56 -44.18
C GLY A 50 11.90 3.61 -43.30
N ALA A 51 11.96 4.86 -43.78
CA ALA A 51 12.38 6.02 -43.01
C ALA A 51 11.33 6.39 -41.95
N TRP A 52 11.74 7.09 -40.90
CA TRP A 52 10.79 7.71 -39.97
C TRP A 52 9.97 8.78 -40.69
N LYS A 53 8.66 8.75 -40.46
CA LYS A 53 7.68 9.71 -40.99
C LYS A 53 7.51 10.90 -40.07
N THR A 54 6.91 11.97 -40.58
CA THR A 54 6.58 13.24 -39.92
C THR A 54 5.09 13.33 -39.65
N GLU A 55 4.66 14.32 -38.86
CA GLU A 55 3.25 14.62 -38.61
C GLU A 55 2.46 15.04 -39.87
N ALA A 56 3.13 15.40 -40.96
CA ALA A 56 2.50 15.72 -42.24
C ALA A 56 2.15 14.46 -43.06
N ASP A 57 2.78 13.33 -42.76
CA ASP A 57 2.50 12.07 -43.44
C ASP A 57 1.17 11.47 -42.97
N PRO A 58 0.34 10.93 -43.89
CA PRO A 58 -0.94 10.36 -43.52
C PRO A 58 -0.75 9.12 -42.64
N ASP A 59 -1.57 9.05 -41.60
CA ASP A 59 -1.62 7.95 -40.66
C ASP A 59 -2.94 7.16 -40.80
N VAL A 60 -2.84 5.83 -40.86
CA VAL A 60 -4.00 4.94 -40.84
C VAL A 60 -3.98 4.20 -39.51
N ALA A 61 -4.67 4.77 -38.52
CA ALA A 61 -4.77 4.19 -37.20
C ALA A 61 -5.72 2.97 -37.20
N PRO A 62 -5.39 1.88 -36.47
CA PRO A 62 -6.32 0.79 -36.28
C PRO A 62 -7.54 1.27 -35.49
N GLU A 63 -8.69 0.66 -35.76
CA GLU A 63 -9.89 0.94 -34.96
C GLU A 63 -9.64 0.54 -33.49
N PRO A 64 -9.89 1.44 -32.52
CA PRO A 64 -9.76 1.10 -31.12
C PRO A 64 -10.68 -0.07 -30.76
N PRO A 65 -10.24 -1.02 -29.92
CA PRO A 65 -11.06 -2.16 -29.56
C PRO A 65 -12.30 -1.70 -28.80
N ARG A 66 -13.47 -2.18 -29.22
CA ARG A 66 -14.75 -1.86 -28.56
C ARG A 66 -14.69 -2.26 -27.08
N PHE A 67 -14.98 -1.29 -26.21
CA PHE A 67 -15.05 -1.54 -24.77
C PHE A 67 -16.24 -2.43 -24.42
N ALA A 68 -15.94 -3.66 -24.01
CA ALA A 68 -16.91 -4.69 -23.64
C ALA A 68 -16.44 -5.38 -22.36
N PRO A 69 -16.62 -4.71 -21.19
CA PRO A 69 -16.22 -5.27 -19.91
C PRO A 69 -17.13 -6.43 -19.50
N LYS A 70 -16.59 -7.41 -18.77
CA LYS A 70 -17.35 -8.58 -18.28
C LYS A 70 -18.43 -8.21 -17.28
N ARG A 71 -18.22 -7.12 -16.54
CA ARG A 71 -19.17 -6.56 -15.58
C ARG A 71 -19.26 -5.05 -15.78
N SER A 72 -20.29 -4.41 -15.26
CA SER A 72 -20.38 -2.95 -15.27
C SER A 72 -19.20 -2.34 -14.50
N PRO A 73 -18.42 -1.41 -15.09
CA PRO A 73 -17.32 -0.77 -14.38
C PRO A 73 -17.77 -0.01 -13.13
N GLY A 74 -16.94 -0.03 -12.10
CA GLY A 74 -17.19 0.56 -10.79
C GLY A 74 -17.42 -0.47 -9.69
N VAL A 75 -18.02 0.00 -8.60
CA VAL A 75 -18.32 -0.81 -7.41
C VAL A 75 -19.35 -1.88 -7.77
N GLN A 76 -19.14 -3.10 -7.27
CA GLN A 76 -19.97 -4.26 -7.56
C GLN A 76 -21.00 -4.52 -6.43
N PRO A 77 -22.11 -5.20 -6.71
CA PRO A 77 -23.02 -5.67 -5.67
C PRO A 77 -22.33 -6.53 -4.61
N PRO A 78 -22.77 -6.46 -3.33
CA PRO A 78 -23.87 -5.64 -2.82
C PRO A 78 -23.47 -4.18 -2.48
N LEU A 79 -22.21 -3.80 -2.64
CA LEU A 79 -21.69 -2.48 -2.22
C LEU A 79 -22.15 -1.32 -3.10
N ASN A 80 -22.64 -1.61 -4.31
CA ASN A 80 -23.17 -0.59 -5.21
C ASN A 80 -24.57 -0.09 -4.82
N ILE A 81 -25.17 -0.61 -3.74
CA ILE A 81 -26.50 -0.23 -3.24
C ILE A 81 -26.35 0.50 -1.90
N GLY A 82 -27.13 1.57 -1.73
CA GLY A 82 -27.18 2.32 -0.47
C GLY A 82 -25.91 3.11 -0.17
N ASN A 83 -25.66 3.36 1.11
CA ASN A 83 -24.49 4.13 1.58
C ASN A 83 -23.80 3.37 2.72
N PRO A 84 -23.07 2.29 2.40
CA PRO A 84 -22.42 1.47 3.40
C PRO A 84 -21.39 2.31 4.18
N SER A 85 -21.35 2.07 5.49
CA SER A 85 -20.38 2.64 6.39
C SER A 85 -18.97 2.06 6.15
N PRO A 86 -17.90 2.72 6.64
CA PRO A 86 -16.54 2.27 6.41
C PRO A 86 -16.28 0.81 6.78
N ILE A 87 -16.83 0.34 7.92
CA ILE A 87 -16.70 -1.06 8.33
C ILE A 87 -17.43 -2.02 7.40
N GLU A 88 -18.63 -1.68 6.90
CA GLU A 88 -19.39 -2.54 6.00
C GLU A 88 -18.63 -2.76 4.69
N ILE A 89 -17.98 -1.72 4.16
CA ILE A 89 -17.09 -1.84 3.00
C ILE A 89 -15.87 -2.69 3.35
N PHE A 90 -15.17 -2.37 4.45
CA PHE A 90 -13.95 -3.06 4.86
C PHE A 90 -14.15 -4.55 5.13
N THR A 91 -15.33 -4.95 5.63
CA THR A 91 -15.65 -6.35 5.91
C THR A 91 -15.78 -7.22 4.66
N HIS A 92 -15.82 -6.65 3.45
CA HIS A 92 -15.64 -7.46 2.24
C HIS A 92 -14.20 -7.94 2.03
N PHE A 93 -13.22 -7.23 2.57
CA PHE A 93 -11.80 -7.62 2.51
C PHE A 93 -11.38 -8.45 3.72
N PHE A 94 -11.86 -8.07 4.91
CA PHE A 94 -11.64 -8.79 6.17
C PHE A 94 -12.97 -9.32 6.69
N ASP A 95 -13.53 -10.28 5.95
CA ASP A 95 -14.77 -10.96 6.31
C ASP A 95 -14.58 -11.92 7.51
N VAL A 96 -15.66 -12.61 7.88
CA VAL A 96 -15.62 -13.56 9.00
C VAL A 96 -14.65 -14.73 8.75
N GLU A 97 -14.49 -15.17 7.51
CA GLU A 97 -13.61 -16.29 7.16
C GLU A 97 -12.13 -15.87 7.23
N VAL A 98 -11.79 -14.68 6.73
CA VAL A 98 -10.45 -14.10 6.88
C VAL A 98 -10.09 -13.99 8.36
N LEU A 99 -11.01 -13.48 9.19
CA LEU A 99 -10.79 -13.35 10.63
C LEU A 99 -10.63 -14.72 11.31
N LYS A 100 -11.44 -15.71 10.96
CA LYS A 100 -11.32 -17.10 11.46
C LYS A 100 -9.99 -17.72 11.08
N VAL A 101 -9.54 -17.58 9.84
CA VAL A 101 -8.23 -18.07 9.38
C VAL A 101 -7.09 -17.44 10.17
N LEU A 102 -7.12 -16.11 10.35
CA LEU A 102 -6.12 -15.40 11.16
C LEU A 102 -6.13 -15.86 12.62
N CYS A 103 -7.31 -16.02 13.23
CA CYS A 103 -7.43 -16.50 14.61
C CYS A 103 -6.87 -17.91 14.74
N LYS A 104 -7.36 -18.86 13.93
CA LYS A 104 -6.95 -20.26 13.94
C LYS A 104 -5.43 -20.41 13.86
N HIS A 105 -4.82 -19.83 12.83
CA HIS A 105 -3.39 -19.98 12.59
C HIS A 105 -2.53 -19.23 13.61
N THR A 106 -3.01 -18.12 14.15
CA THR A 106 -2.34 -17.40 15.24
C THR A 106 -2.40 -18.16 16.56
N ASN A 107 -3.53 -18.79 16.89
CA ASN A 107 -3.69 -19.63 18.08
C ASN A 107 -2.74 -20.84 18.02
N MET A 108 -2.73 -21.58 16.91
CA MET A 108 -1.78 -22.69 16.68
C MET A 108 -0.32 -22.23 16.77
N LYS A 109 -0.01 -21.02 16.28
CA LYS A 109 1.34 -20.46 16.35
C LYS A 109 1.76 -20.14 17.79
N ALA A 110 0.83 -19.62 18.58
CA ALA A 110 1.06 -19.29 19.98
C ALA A 110 1.29 -20.54 20.82
N GLU A 111 0.43 -21.56 20.69
CA GLU A 111 0.61 -22.87 21.35
C GLU A 111 1.99 -23.45 21.08
N ARG A 112 2.37 -23.56 19.80
CA ARG A 112 3.70 -24.05 19.41
C ARG A 112 4.86 -23.21 19.96
N ASN A 113 4.65 -21.91 20.15
CA ASN A 113 5.66 -21.03 20.75
C ASN A 113 5.77 -21.24 22.27
N LEU A 114 4.67 -21.53 22.95
CA LEU A 114 4.64 -21.89 24.37
C LEU A 114 5.32 -23.25 24.61
N GLU A 115 5.03 -24.25 23.78
CA GLU A 115 5.71 -25.56 23.80
C GLU A 115 7.23 -25.44 23.64
N LYS A 116 7.69 -24.45 22.87
CA LYS A 116 9.11 -24.11 22.70
C LYS A 116 9.70 -23.31 23.86
N GLY A 117 8.96 -23.14 24.96
CA GLY A 117 9.42 -22.46 26.18
C GLY A 117 9.38 -20.93 26.12
N LYS A 118 8.72 -20.31 25.13
CA LYS A 118 8.54 -18.84 25.16
C LYS A 118 7.57 -18.47 26.27
N LYS A 119 7.90 -17.42 27.03
CA LYS A 119 7.11 -16.97 28.17
C LYS A 119 6.17 -15.82 27.79
N PHE A 120 4.87 -16.11 27.71
CA PHE A 120 3.79 -15.13 27.61
C PHE A 120 2.46 -15.78 28.03
N VAL A 121 1.46 -14.98 28.40
CA VAL A 121 0.11 -15.46 28.70
C VAL A 121 -0.67 -15.56 27.39
N TRP A 122 -1.32 -16.71 27.14
CA TRP A 122 -2.16 -16.91 25.97
C TRP A 122 -3.56 -17.36 26.35
N THR A 123 -4.51 -16.76 25.66
CA THR A 123 -5.91 -17.18 25.59
C THR A 123 -6.28 -17.19 24.11
N GLU A 124 -7.16 -18.09 23.72
CA GLU A 124 -7.61 -18.18 22.33
C GLU A 124 -8.17 -16.84 21.84
N ILE A 125 -7.77 -16.41 20.64
CA ILE A 125 -8.28 -15.17 20.03
C ILE A 125 -9.60 -15.45 19.32
N SER A 126 -10.61 -14.63 19.59
CA SER A 126 -11.88 -14.63 18.85
C SER A 126 -11.86 -13.65 17.66
N PRO A 127 -12.73 -13.83 16.63
CA PRO A 127 -12.86 -12.87 15.54
C PRO A 127 -13.14 -11.43 16.01
N GLN A 128 -13.91 -11.26 17.09
CA GLN A 128 -14.19 -9.95 17.68
C GLN A 128 -12.94 -9.32 18.31
N GLU A 129 -12.11 -10.11 18.99
CA GLU A 129 -10.83 -9.61 19.52
C GLU A 129 -9.83 -9.31 18.38
N MET A 130 -9.82 -10.12 17.31
CA MET A 130 -9.02 -9.85 16.12
C MET A 130 -9.43 -8.53 15.44
N LYS A 131 -10.73 -8.22 15.34
CA LYS A 131 -11.21 -6.91 14.88
C LYS A 131 -10.66 -5.77 15.74
N LYS A 132 -10.68 -5.91 17.07
CA LYS A 132 -10.07 -4.92 17.98
C LYS A 132 -8.57 -4.78 17.76
N TYR A 133 -7.86 -5.89 17.53
CA TYR A 133 -6.43 -5.85 17.18
C TYR A 133 -6.17 -5.07 15.88
N LEU A 134 -6.96 -5.31 14.83
CA LEU A 134 -6.89 -4.55 13.57
C LEU A 134 -7.20 -3.06 13.82
N GLY A 135 -8.26 -2.76 14.56
CA GLY A 135 -8.61 -1.39 14.95
C GLY A 135 -7.47 -0.68 15.72
N MET A 136 -6.78 -1.40 16.61
CA MET A 136 -5.60 -0.88 17.30
C MET A 136 -4.44 -0.58 16.33
N LEU A 137 -4.25 -1.37 15.26
CA LEU A 137 -3.28 -1.05 14.21
C LEU A 137 -3.64 0.23 13.45
N LEU A 138 -4.93 0.43 13.15
CA LEU A 138 -5.41 1.66 12.51
C LEU A 138 -5.26 2.87 13.43
N TYR A 139 -5.61 2.75 14.72
CA TYR A 139 -5.40 3.79 15.73
C TYR A 139 -3.93 4.22 15.77
N MET A 140 -3.05 3.24 15.77
CA MET A 140 -1.59 3.37 15.72
C MET A 140 -1.02 3.97 14.43
N ALA A 141 -1.80 3.94 13.36
CA ALA A 141 -1.45 4.47 12.05
C ALA A 141 -1.97 5.91 11.86
N VAL A 142 -2.99 6.31 12.62
CA VAL A 142 -3.41 7.71 12.74
C VAL A 142 -2.52 8.43 13.75
N LEU A 143 -2.39 7.88 14.96
CA LEU A 143 -1.56 8.42 16.03
C LEU A 143 -0.19 7.75 16.03
N HIS A 144 0.85 8.48 15.65
CA HIS A 144 2.21 7.94 15.55
C HIS A 144 2.99 8.14 16.84
N LEU A 145 3.40 7.04 17.48
CA LEU A 145 4.38 7.04 18.57
C LEU A 145 5.65 6.26 18.18
N PRO A 146 6.84 6.62 18.72
CA PRO A 146 8.10 6.01 18.35
C PRO A 146 8.17 4.49 18.57
N LYS A 147 7.62 3.98 19.67
CA LYS A 147 7.58 2.55 19.98
C LYS A 147 6.14 2.09 20.21
N VAL A 148 5.84 0.85 19.83
CA VAL A 148 4.51 0.24 20.06
C VAL A 148 4.14 0.23 21.55
N ARG A 149 5.11 0.02 22.44
CA ARG A 149 4.86 0.04 23.90
C ARG A 149 4.48 1.42 24.42
N ASP A 150 4.78 2.49 23.67
CA ASP A 150 4.53 3.86 24.11
C ASP A 150 3.04 4.18 24.23
N PHE A 151 2.18 3.45 23.49
CA PHE A 151 0.73 3.57 23.58
C PHE A 151 0.15 3.17 24.94
N TRP A 152 0.93 2.47 25.77
CA TRP A 152 0.55 2.06 27.13
C TRP A 152 1.48 2.66 28.19
N ARG A 153 2.16 3.77 27.90
CA ARG A 153 2.93 4.51 28.92
C ARG A 153 1.99 4.94 30.05
N LYS A 154 2.47 4.78 31.27
CA LYS A 154 1.87 5.35 32.49
C LYS A 154 2.80 6.44 33.02
N ASP A 155 2.32 7.21 33.99
CA ASP A 155 3.14 8.06 34.86
C ASP A 155 4.02 9.08 34.11
N SER A 156 3.52 9.59 32.99
CA SER A 156 4.16 10.65 32.21
C SER A 156 3.13 11.48 31.45
N ILE A 157 3.51 12.70 31.06
CA ILE A 157 2.69 13.57 30.20
C ILE A 157 2.37 12.95 28.82
N PHE A 158 3.03 11.85 28.46
CA PHE A 158 2.80 11.10 27.23
C PHE A 158 1.80 9.93 27.42
N HIS A 159 1.12 9.87 28.57
CA HIS A 159 0.10 8.85 28.84
C HIS A 159 -1.08 8.96 27.86
N LEU A 160 -1.48 7.83 27.28
CA LEU A 160 -2.70 7.70 26.49
C LEU A 160 -3.72 6.85 27.24
N ALA A 161 -4.87 7.44 27.55
CA ALA A 161 -5.93 6.77 28.29
C ALA A 161 -6.63 5.66 27.49
N PHE A 162 -6.76 5.84 26.17
CA PHE A 162 -7.63 5.00 25.33
C PHE A 162 -7.08 3.58 25.00
N PRO A 163 -5.81 3.38 24.58
CA PRO A 163 -5.32 2.06 24.18
C PRO A 163 -5.53 0.94 25.21
N ALA A 164 -5.37 1.27 26.50
CA ALA A 164 -5.48 0.31 27.59
C ALA A 164 -6.94 -0.11 27.88
N THR A 165 -7.94 0.67 27.48
CA THR A 165 -9.36 0.31 27.66
C THR A 165 -9.82 -0.71 26.63
N VAL A 166 -9.16 -0.75 25.46
CA VAL A 166 -9.47 -1.68 24.37
C VAL A 166 -8.76 -3.02 24.58
N MET A 167 -7.44 -2.97 24.78
CA MET A 167 -6.60 -4.17 24.85
C MET A 167 -5.38 -3.91 25.74
N PRO A 168 -5.09 -4.76 26.74
CA PRO A 168 -3.88 -4.66 27.53
C PRO A 168 -2.62 -4.76 26.67
N ARG A 169 -1.57 -4.02 27.04
CA ARG A 169 -0.27 -3.98 26.34
C ARG A 169 0.25 -5.38 26.02
N ASP A 170 0.28 -6.25 27.03
CA ASP A 170 0.92 -7.57 26.90
C ASP A 170 0.08 -8.51 26.04
N ARG A 171 -1.26 -8.37 26.04
CA ARG A 171 -2.14 -9.07 25.09
C ARG A 171 -1.89 -8.61 23.66
N PHE A 172 -1.83 -7.30 23.40
CA PHE A 172 -1.53 -6.77 22.07
C PHE A 172 -0.18 -7.27 21.55
N LEU A 173 0.86 -7.24 22.40
CA LEU A 173 2.19 -7.72 22.03
C LEU A 173 2.23 -9.25 21.82
N ALA A 174 1.47 -10.02 22.60
CA ALA A 174 1.33 -11.45 22.40
C ALA A 174 0.70 -11.75 21.03
N ILE A 175 -0.42 -11.09 20.68
CA ILE A 175 -1.04 -11.23 19.35
C ILE A 175 -0.07 -10.78 18.27
N TYR A 176 0.52 -9.59 18.39
CA TYR A 176 1.48 -9.06 17.42
C TYR A 176 2.64 -10.02 17.16
N SER A 177 3.21 -10.63 18.21
CA SER A 177 4.35 -11.54 18.09
C SER A 177 4.01 -12.93 17.54
N ASN A 178 2.76 -13.36 17.70
CA ASN A 178 2.27 -14.67 17.25
C ASN A 178 1.43 -14.63 15.96
N LEU A 179 1.03 -13.45 15.48
CA LEU A 179 0.20 -13.29 14.28
C LEU A 179 0.75 -14.10 13.12
N HIS A 180 -0.09 -14.97 12.56
CA HIS A 180 0.30 -15.97 11.58
C HIS A 180 -0.85 -16.27 10.62
N MET A 181 -0.56 -16.48 9.33
CA MET A 181 -1.55 -16.53 8.25
C MET A 181 -1.80 -17.94 7.69
N SER A 182 -0.91 -18.89 7.95
CA SER A 182 -0.94 -20.27 7.44
C SER A 182 -0.86 -21.28 8.58
N ASN A 183 -1.12 -22.55 8.32
CA ASN A 183 -0.95 -23.58 9.34
C ASN A 183 0.53 -23.76 9.69
N PRO A 184 0.96 -23.59 10.97
CA PRO A 184 2.36 -23.74 11.36
C PRO A 184 2.97 -25.12 11.09
N SER A 185 2.16 -26.18 11.04
CA SER A 185 2.63 -27.53 10.74
C SER A 185 2.91 -27.71 9.25
N GLU A 186 2.04 -27.19 8.39
CA GLU A 186 2.25 -27.17 6.93
C GLU A 186 3.43 -26.29 6.54
N ASP A 187 3.63 -25.17 7.25
CA ASP A 187 4.83 -24.34 7.07
C ASP A 187 6.11 -25.13 7.25
N ALA A 188 6.17 -25.99 8.28
CA ALA A 188 7.35 -26.78 8.56
C ALA A 188 7.60 -27.81 7.45
N GLU A 189 6.54 -28.35 6.87
CA GLU A 189 6.63 -29.25 5.73
C GLU A 189 7.07 -28.52 4.44
N ASN A 190 6.55 -27.32 4.19
CA ASN A 190 7.02 -26.49 3.08
C ASN A 190 8.48 -26.05 3.27
N ASP A 191 8.90 -25.74 4.50
CA ASP A 191 10.28 -25.37 4.81
C ASP A 191 11.27 -26.52 4.51
N ARG A 192 10.87 -27.78 4.70
CA ARG A 192 11.70 -28.96 4.34
C ARG A 192 11.94 -29.06 2.84
N LYS A 193 11.08 -28.44 2.02
CA LYS A 193 11.17 -28.44 0.56
C LYS A 193 12.08 -27.34 0.02
N ILE A 194 12.65 -26.46 0.85
CA ILE A 194 13.54 -25.37 0.39
C ILE A 194 14.65 -25.93 -0.52
N GLY A 195 14.81 -25.29 -1.69
CA GLY A 195 15.79 -25.71 -2.71
C GLY A 195 15.24 -26.73 -3.72
N THR A 196 14.08 -27.33 -3.46
CA THR A 196 13.41 -28.24 -4.38
C THR A 196 12.42 -27.52 -5.29
N LYS A 197 11.97 -28.23 -6.34
CA LYS A 197 10.92 -27.77 -7.25
C LYS A 197 9.54 -27.66 -6.58
N ASP A 198 9.32 -28.23 -5.40
CA ASP A 198 8.02 -28.26 -4.74
C ASP A 198 7.88 -27.19 -3.64
N TYR A 199 8.94 -26.40 -3.40
CA TYR A 199 8.89 -25.27 -2.48
C TYR A 199 8.00 -24.14 -3.01
N ASP A 200 7.07 -23.68 -2.18
CA ASP A 200 6.33 -22.43 -2.39
C ASP A 200 6.89 -21.32 -1.47
N PRO A 201 7.56 -20.29 -2.04
CA PRO A 201 8.11 -19.19 -1.25
C PRO A 201 7.04 -18.31 -0.59
N LEU A 202 5.77 -18.39 -1.02
CA LEU A 202 4.67 -17.61 -0.46
C LEU A 202 3.77 -18.40 0.48
N HIS A 203 4.05 -19.68 0.72
CA HIS A 203 3.17 -20.58 1.48
C HIS A 203 2.64 -19.94 2.78
N ARG A 204 3.52 -19.28 3.53
CA ARG A 204 3.20 -18.67 4.83
C ARG A 204 2.24 -17.48 4.81
N VAL A 205 2.06 -16.86 3.64
CA VAL A 205 1.16 -15.71 3.45
C VAL A 205 0.01 -16.03 2.50
N ARG A 206 0.11 -17.16 1.77
CA ARG A 206 -0.78 -17.51 0.67
C ARG A 206 -2.26 -17.51 1.05
N PRO A 207 -2.70 -18.03 2.22
CA PRO A 207 -4.12 -18.00 2.57
C PRO A 207 -4.69 -16.58 2.59
N LEU A 208 -4.08 -15.66 3.35
CA LEU A 208 -4.55 -14.27 3.41
C LEU A 208 -4.34 -13.56 2.07
N TYR A 209 -3.22 -13.81 1.40
CA TYR A 209 -2.87 -13.20 0.12
C TYR A 209 -3.92 -13.49 -0.95
N ASP A 210 -4.31 -14.76 -1.13
CA ASP A 210 -5.25 -15.17 -2.16
C ASP A 210 -6.69 -14.73 -1.82
N MET A 211 -7.07 -14.77 -0.54
CA MET A 211 -8.38 -14.25 -0.09
C MET A 211 -8.53 -12.75 -0.41
N LEU A 212 -7.54 -11.94 -0.03
CA LEU A 212 -7.58 -10.48 -0.23
C LEU A 212 -7.49 -10.11 -1.71
N ARG A 213 -6.64 -10.81 -2.47
CA ARG A 213 -6.53 -10.66 -3.93
C ARG A 213 -7.86 -10.93 -4.62
N THR A 214 -8.52 -12.03 -4.26
CA THR A 214 -9.83 -12.40 -4.80
C THR A 214 -10.87 -11.32 -4.51
N GLN A 215 -10.87 -10.76 -3.29
CA GLN A 215 -11.80 -9.69 -2.94
C GLN A 215 -11.55 -8.39 -3.71
N CYS A 216 -10.28 -8.00 -3.93
CA CYS A 216 -9.95 -6.85 -4.78
C CYS A 216 -10.54 -6.97 -6.19
N MET A 217 -10.50 -8.17 -6.77
CA MET A 217 -11.09 -8.43 -8.08
C MET A 217 -12.63 -8.52 -8.02
N THR A 218 -13.20 -8.97 -6.90
CA THR A 218 -14.64 -9.26 -6.80
C THR A 218 -15.47 -8.00 -6.59
N VAL A 219 -15.08 -7.13 -5.66
CA VAL A 219 -15.94 -6.01 -5.20
C VAL A 219 -15.88 -4.77 -6.09
N TYR A 220 -14.95 -4.73 -7.04
CA TYR A 220 -14.76 -3.62 -7.96
C TYR A 220 -14.42 -4.15 -9.35
N HIS A 221 -14.96 -3.51 -10.38
CA HIS A 221 -14.60 -3.78 -11.76
C HIS A 221 -13.98 -2.52 -12.39
N PRO A 222 -12.79 -2.60 -13.01
CA PRO A 222 -12.10 -1.40 -13.45
C PRO A 222 -12.76 -0.74 -14.66
N ARG A 223 -12.52 0.57 -14.78
CA ARG A 223 -12.80 1.36 -15.98
C ARG A 223 -11.81 1.02 -17.10
N GLN A 224 -12.09 1.54 -18.30
CA GLN A 224 -11.40 1.16 -19.54
C GLN A 224 -9.87 1.28 -19.50
N HIS A 225 -9.34 2.29 -18.81
CA HIS A 225 -7.90 2.55 -18.76
C HIS A 225 -7.31 1.97 -17.46
N ILE A 226 -6.32 1.09 -17.60
CA ILE A 226 -5.64 0.45 -16.46
C ILE A 226 -4.13 0.58 -16.57
N ALA A 227 -3.45 0.70 -15.44
CA ALA A 227 -2.00 0.82 -15.38
C ALA A 227 -1.36 -0.41 -14.75
N VAL A 228 -0.25 -0.88 -15.32
CA VAL A 228 0.60 -1.93 -14.76
C VAL A 228 1.95 -1.34 -14.38
N ASP A 229 2.30 -1.43 -13.11
CA ASP A 229 3.59 -0.99 -12.58
C ASP A 229 3.95 -1.74 -11.28
N GLU A 230 4.98 -1.26 -10.59
CA GLU A 230 5.71 -1.96 -9.55
C GLU A 230 5.64 -1.17 -8.25
N ARG A 231 5.21 -1.86 -7.20
CA ARG A 231 5.13 -1.34 -5.85
C ARG A 231 6.24 -1.91 -4.99
N MET A 232 6.89 -1.04 -4.22
CA MET A 232 7.96 -1.42 -3.28
C MET A 232 7.52 -1.30 -1.83
N VAL A 233 7.47 -2.44 -1.13
CA VAL A 233 7.12 -2.50 0.30
C VAL A 233 8.39 -2.70 1.13
N ALA A 234 8.70 -1.72 1.97
CA ALA A 234 9.93 -1.72 2.76
C ALA A 234 9.97 -2.93 3.72
N THR A 235 11.12 -3.59 3.85
CA THR A 235 11.30 -4.64 4.86
C THR A 235 12.70 -4.66 5.42
N LYS A 236 12.84 -5.11 6.67
CA LYS A 236 14.14 -5.40 7.29
C LYS A 236 14.41 -6.90 7.38
N ALA A 237 13.51 -7.73 6.84
CA ALA A 237 13.75 -9.15 6.72
C ALA A 237 14.95 -9.44 5.82
N ARG A 238 15.69 -10.52 6.14
CA ARG A 238 16.75 -11.05 5.28
C ARG A 238 16.15 -12.14 4.42
N LEU A 239 15.88 -11.82 3.16
CA LEU A 239 15.22 -12.71 2.20
C LEU A 239 15.90 -12.64 0.85
N SER A 240 15.95 -13.77 0.14
CA SER A 240 16.42 -13.86 -1.25
C SER A 240 15.53 -13.09 -2.23
N ILE A 241 14.22 -13.02 -1.97
CA ILE A 241 13.24 -12.34 -2.84
C ILE A 241 13.27 -10.81 -2.70
N LYS A 242 14.04 -10.25 -1.76
CA LYS A 242 14.13 -8.79 -1.55
C LYS A 242 14.80 -8.12 -2.75
N GLN A 243 14.15 -7.11 -3.32
CA GLN A 243 14.63 -6.40 -4.50
C GLN A 243 15.23 -5.03 -4.15
N TYR A 244 16.14 -4.59 -5.01
CA TYR A 244 16.66 -3.22 -5.02
C TYR A 244 16.15 -2.48 -6.25
N MET A 245 15.51 -1.33 -6.05
CA MET A 245 15.03 -0.45 -7.11
C MET A 245 15.55 0.97 -6.88
N LYS A 246 16.57 1.37 -7.65
CA LYS A 246 17.27 2.66 -7.46
C LYS A 246 16.33 3.87 -7.55
N ALA A 247 15.34 3.81 -8.45
CA ALA A 247 14.46 4.92 -8.79
C ALA A 247 13.21 5.05 -7.90
N LYS A 248 12.87 4.05 -7.09
CA LYS A 248 11.72 4.12 -6.19
C LYS A 248 12.14 4.73 -4.83
N PRO A 249 11.26 5.49 -4.14
CA PRO A 249 11.56 6.06 -2.81
C PRO A 249 12.00 4.98 -1.81
N THR A 250 11.25 3.86 -1.78
CA THR A 250 11.65 2.64 -1.07
C THR A 250 12.58 1.82 -1.95
N LYS A 251 13.89 2.02 -1.77
CA LYS A 251 14.90 1.35 -2.60
C LYS A 251 15.04 -0.15 -2.33
N TRP A 252 14.84 -0.59 -1.09
CA TRP A 252 14.99 -2.00 -0.69
C TRP A 252 13.70 -2.54 -0.07
N GLY A 253 13.14 -3.58 -0.66
CA GLY A 253 11.84 -4.08 -0.22
C GLY A 253 11.38 -5.34 -0.94
N LEU A 254 10.15 -5.75 -0.62
CA LEU A 254 9.40 -6.72 -1.41
C LEU A 254 8.81 -5.98 -2.62
N LYS A 255 9.04 -6.51 -3.82
CA LYS A 255 8.50 -5.97 -5.08
C LYS A 255 7.17 -6.66 -5.38
N PHE A 256 6.12 -5.88 -5.52
CA PHE A 256 4.82 -6.33 -6.04
C PHE A 256 4.65 -5.77 -7.44
N PHE A 257 4.22 -6.62 -8.37
CA PHE A 257 3.63 -6.20 -9.62
C PHE A 257 2.17 -5.89 -9.37
N VAL A 258 1.65 -4.77 -9.85
CA VAL A 258 0.31 -4.27 -9.52
C VAL A 258 -0.37 -3.82 -10.79
N VAL A 259 -1.64 -4.19 -10.96
CA VAL A 259 -2.54 -3.56 -11.93
C VAL A 259 -3.56 -2.72 -11.16
N ALA A 260 -3.70 -1.45 -11.56
CA ALA A 260 -4.57 -0.49 -10.89
C ALA A 260 -5.42 0.29 -11.88
N ASP A 261 -6.60 0.71 -11.41
CA ASP A 261 -7.45 1.67 -12.11
C ASP A 261 -6.88 3.09 -11.94
N VAL A 262 -7.26 4.02 -12.82
CA VAL A 262 -6.90 5.43 -12.81
C VAL A 262 -7.22 6.11 -11.48
N ASN A 263 -8.29 5.68 -10.80
CA ASN A 263 -8.67 6.22 -9.48
C ASN A 263 -7.75 5.72 -8.33
N GLY A 264 -6.79 4.85 -8.61
CA GLY A 264 -5.85 4.26 -7.66
C GLY A 264 -6.32 2.96 -7.02
N TYR A 265 -7.44 2.38 -7.46
CA TYR A 265 -7.91 1.09 -6.94
C TYR A 265 -6.92 -0.01 -7.33
N THR A 266 -6.38 -0.75 -6.36
CA THR A 266 -5.55 -1.93 -6.65
C THR A 266 -6.47 -3.07 -7.08
N ILE A 267 -6.46 -3.44 -8.36
CA ILE A 267 -7.33 -4.47 -8.93
C ILE A 267 -6.77 -5.85 -8.63
N ASP A 268 -5.48 -6.05 -8.96
CA ASP A 268 -4.76 -7.29 -8.76
C ASP A 268 -3.26 -7.02 -8.53
N TYR A 269 -2.57 -7.96 -7.89
CA TYR A 269 -1.15 -7.87 -7.61
C TYR A 269 -0.47 -9.24 -7.53
N ARG A 270 0.83 -9.24 -7.82
CA ARG A 270 1.71 -10.41 -7.75
C ARG A 270 3.00 -10.08 -7.00
N LEU A 271 3.25 -10.75 -5.89
CA LEU A 271 4.53 -10.66 -5.19
C LEU A 271 5.63 -11.34 -6.02
N TYR A 272 6.71 -10.61 -6.30
CA TYR A 272 7.89 -11.16 -6.96
C TYR A 272 8.59 -12.20 -6.07
N THR A 273 8.78 -13.40 -6.60
CA THR A 273 9.39 -14.53 -5.89
C THR A 273 10.68 -15.02 -6.54
N GLY A 274 11.25 -14.28 -7.50
CA GLY A 274 12.37 -14.76 -8.32
C GLY A 274 11.91 -15.30 -9.68
N LYS A 275 12.71 -16.21 -10.25
CA LYS A 275 12.40 -16.85 -11.53
C LYS A 275 11.15 -17.72 -11.39
N SER A 276 10.17 -17.53 -12.28
CA SER A 276 8.95 -18.33 -12.35
C SER A 276 9.27 -19.74 -12.86
N LYS A 277 8.60 -20.76 -12.30
CA LYS A 277 8.62 -22.14 -12.81
C LYS A 277 7.80 -22.29 -14.11
N PHE A 278 6.82 -21.39 -14.30
CA PHE A 278 5.89 -21.37 -15.44
C PHE A 278 6.19 -20.19 -16.37
N ALA A 279 7.47 -19.93 -16.64
CA ALA A 279 7.84 -18.85 -17.56
C ALA A 279 7.43 -19.22 -18.99
N SER A 280 6.82 -18.31 -19.73
CA SER A 280 6.41 -18.57 -21.12
C SER A 280 7.59 -18.65 -22.10
N GLY A 281 8.80 -18.33 -21.66
CA GLY A 281 9.97 -18.11 -22.50
C GLY A 281 10.06 -16.70 -23.09
N LYS A 282 9.00 -15.88 -22.96
CA LYS A 282 8.92 -14.51 -23.50
C LYS A 282 9.43 -13.43 -22.55
N GLY A 283 9.91 -13.85 -21.39
CA GLY A 283 10.47 -12.98 -20.36
C GLY A 283 9.48 -12.60 -19.27
N LEU A 284 10.03 -12.24 -18.10
CA LEU A 284 9.27 -11.88 -16.91
C LEU A 284 8.25 -10.74 -17.13
N PRO A 285 8.57 -9.64 -17.84
CA PRO A 285 7.59 -8.57 -18.04
C PRO A 285 6.35 -9.03 -18.82
N PHE A 286 6.54 -9.88 -19.83
CA PHE A 286 5.45 -10.48 -20.60
C PHE A 286 4.57 -11.36 -19.70
N ASP A 287 5.18 -12.26 -18.94
CA ASP A 287 4.48 -13.18 -18.04
C ASP A 287 3.69 -12.46 -16.95
N VAL A 288 4.23 -11.35 -16.44
CA VAL A 288 3.57 -10.54 -15.42
C VAL A 288 2.34 -9.87 -15.98
N VAL A 289 2.47 -9.12 -17.08
CA VAL A 289 1.35 -8.37 -17.66
C VAL A 289 0.23 -9.31 -18.10
N THR A 290 0.57 -10.42 -18.77
CA THR A 290 -0.44 -11.41 -19.20
C THR A 290 -1.10 -12.14 -18.02
N SER A 291 -0.40 -12.29 -16.89
CA SER A 291 -1.01 -12.86 -15.67
C SER A 291 -1.94 -11.90 -14.93
N LEU A 292 -1.69 -10.59 -15.00
CA LEU A 292 -2.49 -9.55 -14.33
C LEU A 292 -3.64 -9.04 -15.20
N VAL A 293 -3.44 -8.97 -16.51
CA VAL A 293 -4.43 -8.52 -17.50
C VAL A 293 -5.14 -9.76 -18.07
N ASN A 294 -6.10 -10.26 -17.31
CA ASN A 294 -6.84 -11.47 -17.64
C ASN A 294 -8.16 -11.14 -18.37
N LYS A 295 -8.31 -11.64 -19.61
CA LYS A 295 -9.51 -11.49 -20.45
C LYS A 295 -10.77 -12.11 -19.85
N ASP A 296 -10.65 -13.25 -19.17
CA ASP A 296 -11.80 -13.92 -18.56
C ASP A 296 -12.40 -13.08 -17.44
N PHE A 297 -11.55 -12.33 -16.75
CA PHE A 297 -11.94 -11.39 -15.71
C PHE A 297 -12.41 -10.05 -16.26
N LEU A 298 -11.63 -9.44 -17.16
CA LEU A 298 -11.85 -8.07 -17.65
C LEU A 298 -12.90 -8.00 -18.76
N GLY A 299 -12.85 -8.91 -19.73
CA GLY A 299 -13.52 -8.72 -21.03
C GLY A 299 -12.55 -8.16 -22.06
N SER A 300 -13.02 -7.29 -22.95
CA SER A 300 -12.20 -6.68 -24.02
C SER A 300 -12.36 -5.16 -24.09
N GLY A 301 -11.48 -4.53 -24.87
CA GLY A 301 -11.47 -3.08 -25.12
C GLY A 301 -10.87 -2.23 -24.00
N TYR A 302 -10.21 -2.85 -23.02
CA TYR A 302 -9.36 -2.15 -22.06
C TYR A 302 -8.08 -1.66 -22.74
N ILE A 303 -7.56 -0.52 -22.28
CA ILE A 303 -6.26 0.02 -22.70
C ILE A 303 -5.29 -0.08 -21.53
N VAL A 304 -4.23 -0.85 -21.74
CA VAL A 304 -3.19 -1.11 -20.74
C VAL A 304 -2.05 -0.12 -20.89
N TYR A 305 -1.78 0.65 -19.84
CA TYR A 305 -0.64 1.54 -19.74
C TYR A 305 0.46 0.88 -18.92
N CYS A 306 1.68 0.87 -19.45
CA CYS A 306 2.83 0.30 -18.73
C CYS A 306 4.12 1.04 -19.06
N ASP A 307 5.10 0.94 -18.17
CA ASP A 307 6.40 1.57 -18.37
C ASP A 307 7.28 0.82 -19.39
N ASN A 308 8.51 1.30 -19.54
CA ASN A 308 9.48 0.72 -20.46
C ASN A 308 10.08 -0.63 -20.03
N TYR A 309 9.84 -1.08 -18.79
CA TYR A 309 10.23 -2.42 -18.37
C TYR A 309 9.29 -3.48 -18.97
N TYR A 310 8.01 -3.14 -19.14
CA TYR A 310 7.00 -4.04 -19.73
C TYR A 310 6.84 -3.93 -21.23
N THR A 311 7.01 -2.72 -21.77
CA THR A 311 6.66 -2.42 -23.16
C THR A 311 7.53 -3.20 -24.15
N SER A 312 6.90 -4.09 -24.92
CA SER A 312 7.53 -4.80 -26.03
C SER A 312 6.55 -5.04 -27.17
N PRO A 313 7.03 -5.09 -28.44
CA PRO A 313 6.17 -5.36 -29.60
C PRO A 313 5.45 -6.72 -29.51
N GLU A 314 6.12 -7.74 -28.98
CA GLU A 314 5.52 -9.06 -28.78
C GLU A 314 4.37 -9.03 -27.77
N LEU A 315 4.55 -8.35 -26.63
CA LEU A 315 3.50 -8.18 -25.63
C LEU A 315 2.30 -7.44 -26.21
N PHE A 316 2.52 -6.33 -26.93
CA PHE A 316 1.42 -5.50 -27.41
C PHE A 316 0.62 -6.20 -28.51
N ARG A 317 1.27 -6.96 -29.39
CA ARG A 317 0.57 -7.85 -30.35
C ARG A 317 -0.21 -8.95 -29.64
N HIS A 318 0.34 -9.53 -28.57
CA HIS A 318 -0.39 -10.53 -27.78
C HIS A 318 -1.65 -9.92 -27.14
N LEU A 319 -1.54 -8.74 -26.51
CA LEU A 319 -2.67 -8.00 -25.96
C LEU A 319 -3.72 -7.65 -27.03
N SER A 320 -3.26 -7.20 -28.21
CA SER A 320 -4.13 -6.93 -29.37
C SER A 320 -4.98 -8.14 -29.75
N ARG A 321 -4.36 -9.32 -29.87
CA ARG A 321 -5.07 -10.60 -30.17
C ARG A 321 -6.06 -10.99 -29.08
N GLN A 322 -5.83 -10.58 -27.84
CA GLN A 322 -6.78 -10.78 -26.74
C GLN A 322 -7.91 -9.75 -26.74
N GLY A 323 -7.87 -8.72 -27.59
CA GLY A 323 -8.85 -7.65 -27.68
C GLY A 323 -8.53 -6.46 -26.76
N PHE A 324 -7.26 -6.29 -26.40
CA PHE A 324 -6.79 -5.19 -25.55
C PHE A 324 -5.96 -4.17 -26.33
N GLY A 325 -6.15 -2.91 -25.98
CA GLY A 325 -5.23 -1.85 -26.30
C GLY A 325 -4.05 -1.81 -25.34
N ALA A 326 -2.94 -1.23 -25.78
CA ALA A 326 -1.73 -1.07 -25.02
C ALA A 326 -0.99 0.21 -25.41
N CYS A 327 -0.36 0.84 -24.44
CA CYS A 327 0.41 2.06 -24.62
C CYS A 327 1.51 2.15 -23.57
N GLY A 328 2.75 2.38 -24.00
CA GLY A 328 3.86 2.42 -23.07
C GLY A 328 5.10 3.03 -23.64
N THR A 329 5.93 3.57 -22.76
CA THR A 329 7.27 4.04 -23.17
C THR A 329 8.14 2.84 -23.54
N TYR A 330 9.03 2.94 -24.52
CA TYR A 330 9.91 1.82 -24.89
C TYR A 330 11.38 2.21 -24.85
N ARG A 331 12.26 1.19 -24.80
CA ARG A 331 13.72 1.37 -24.89
C ARG A 331 14.20 1.07 -26.31
N GLN A 332 14.98 1.99 -26.88
CA GLN A 332 15.63 1.75 -28.17
C GLN A 332 16.53 0.50 -28.09
N GLY A 333 16.54 -0.31 -29.15
CA GLY A 333 17.35 -1.53 -29.23
C GLY A 333 16.75 -2.75 -28.53
N HIS A 334 15.55 -2.63 -27.94
CA HIS A 334 14.79 -3.79 -27.47
C HIS A 334 14.33 -4.65 -28.66
N VAL A 335 14.23 -5.97 -28.47
CA VAL A 335 13.87 -6.90 -29.54
C VAL A 335 12.52 -6.52 -30.16
N GLY A 336 12.48 -6.48 -31.49
CA GLY A 336 11.30 -6.14 -32.29
C GLY A 336 11.01 -4.64 -32.44
N VAL A 337 11.73 -3.75 -31.75
CA VAL A 337 11.54 -2.31 -31.91
C VAL A 337 12.22 -1.86 -33.21
N PRO A 338 11.55 -1.09 -34.07
CA PRO A 338 12.16 -0.56 -35.29
C PRO A 338 13.42 0.25 -34.99
N SER A 339 14.46 0.02 -35.79
CA SER A 339 15.73 0.74 -35.72
C SER A 339 16.19 1.38 -37.04
N PRO A 340 15.31 1.87 -37.94
CA PRO A 340 15.79 2.71 -39.03
C PRO A 340 16.37 4.00 -38.45
N GLU A 341 17.50 4.44 -38.97
CA GLU A 341 18.17 5.67 -38.53
C GLU A 341 17.79 6.86 -39.42
N GLU A 342 17.32 6.60 -40.64
CA GLU A 342 16.91 7.62 -41.59
C GLU A 342 15.72 8.43 -41.06
N ASN A 343 15.89 9.75 -40.99
CA ASN A 343 14.92 10.71 -40.44
C ASN A 343 14.53 10.49 -38.97
N ALA A 344 15.25 9.65 -38.22
CA ALA A 344 15.05 9.53 -36.79
C ALA A 344 15.37 10.85 -36.07
N VAL A 345 14.70 11.12 -34.96
CA VAL A 345 15.08 12.27 -34.11
C VAL A 345 16.47 12.05 -33.50
N ASP A 346 17.18 13.15 -33.30
CA ASP A 346 18.45 13.21 -32.59
C ASP A 346 18.42 14.28 -31.48
N LYS A 347 19.56 14.46 -30.78
CA LYS A 347 19.66 15.45 -29.70
C LYS A 347 19.63 16.90 -30.18
N ARG A 348 19.77 17.15 -31.48
CA ARG A 348 19.79 18.50 -32.10
C ARG A 348 18.43 18.87 -32.68
N SER A 349 17.55 17.89 -32.82
CA SER A 349 16.20 18.06 -33.33
C SER A 349 15.43 19.10 -32.50
N PRO A 350 14.69 20.03 -33.13
CA PRO A 350 13.92 21.04 -32.42
C PRO A 350 12.92 20.43 -31.43
N ARG A 351 12.67 21.13 -30.33
CA ARG A 351 11.60 20.76 -29.39
C ARG A 351 10.25 20.77 -30.12
N GLY A 352 9.46 19.73 -29.87
CA GLY A 352 8.20 19.48 -30.57
C GLY A 352 8.33 18.56 -31.79
N THR A 353 9.55 18.23 -32.23
CA THR A 353 9.71 17.32 -33.38
C THR A 353 9.05 15.98 -33.08
N ILE A 354 8.16 15.55 -33.98
CA ILE A 354 7.50 14.26 -33.97
C ILE A 354 8.06 13.42 -35.11
N ARG A 355 8.45 12.18 -34.80
CA ARG A 355 8.79 11.16 -35.79
C ARG A 355 8.08 9.87 -35.47
N TRP A 356 7.54 9.20 -36.48
CA TRP A 356 6.81 7.95 -36.26
C TRP A 356 7.07 6.89 -37.31
N ILE A 357 6.79 5.65 -36.96
CA ILE A 357 6.78 4.50 -37.86
C ILE A 357 5.70 3.52 -37.41
N ARG A 358 5.04 2.86 -38.37
CA ARG A 358 4.10 1.77 -38.10
C ARG A 358 4.65 0.43 -38.55
N ASP A 359 4.39 -0.59 -37.74
CA ASP A 359 4.71 -1.99 -37.98
C ASP A 359 3.43 -2.82 -37.79
N GLY A 360 2.65 -2.92 -38.86
CA GLY A 360 1.25 -3.34 -38.79
C GLY A 360 0.46 -2.41 -37.86
N ASP A 361 -0.21 -3.00 -36.89
CA ASP A 361 -1.05 -2.31 -35.91
C ASP A 361 -0.25 -1.55 -34.84
N LEU A 362 1.06 -1.79 -34.72
CA LEU A 362 1.91 -1.08 -33.77
C LEU A 362 2.40 0.25 -34.33
N LEU A 363 2.18 1.31 -33.56
CA LEU A 363 2.72 2.64 -33.76
C LEU A 363 3.88 2.88 -32.81
N PHE A 364 5.02 3.29 -33.36
CA PHE A 364 6.16 3.80 -32.61
C PHE A 364 6.30 5.29 -32.89
N VAL A 365 6.32 6.10 -31.83
CA VAL A 365 6.53 7.55 -31.92
C VAL A 365 7.75 7.94 -31.11
N LYS A 366 8.53 8.86 -31.67
CA LYS A 366 9.59 9.60 -31.01
C LYS A 366 9.21 11.07 -30.99
N TRP A 367 9.31 11.69 -29.83
CA TRP A 367 8.96 13.09 -29.63
C TRP A 367 10.04 13.79 -28.81
N ILE A 368 10.49 14.96 -29.26
CA ILE A 368 11.45 15.76 -28.52
C ILE A 368 10.71 16.76 -27.62
N ASP A 369 10.70 16.53 -26.31
CA ASP A 369 10.39 17.58 -25.34
C ASP A 369 11.70 18.27 -24.91
N THR A 370 12.00 18.32 -23.61
CA THR A 370 13.37 18.62 -23.15
C THR A 370 14.35 17.49 -23.54
N ARG A 371 13.84 16.27 -23.66
CA ARG A 371 14.57 15.06 -24.08
C ARG A 371 13.66 14.23 -24.99
N GLU A 372 14.26 13.33 -25.77
CA GLU A 372 13.53 12.36 -26.57
C GLU A 372 12.64 11.48 -25.69
N VAL A 373 11.36 11.36 -26.03
CA VAL A 373 10.41 10.42 -25.46
C VAL A 373 10.02 9.44 -26.55
N SER A 374 10.16 8.15 -26.25
CA SER A 374 9.85 7.04 -27.16
C SER A 374 8.63 6.28 -26.63
N ILE A 375 7.54 6.24 -27.40
CA ILE A 375 6.28 5.59 -27.03
C ILE A 375 5.83 4.59 -28.10
N CYS A 376 5.34 3.45 -27.66
CA CYS A 376 4.76 2.40 -28.49
C CYS A 376 3.28 2.28 -28.13
N THR A 377 2.42 2.03 -29.11
CA THR A 377 0.99 1.79 -28.89
C THR A 377 0.36 1.03 -30.04
N ASN A 378 -0.76 0.36 -29.81
CA ASN A 378 -1.58 -0.28 -30.84
C ASN A 378 -3.00 0.30 -30.96
N VAL A 379 -3.30 1.44 -30.33
CA VAL A 379 -4.66 2.02 -30.32
C VAL A 379 -4.77 3.48 -30.71
N HIS A 380 -3.68 4.25 -30.65
CA HIS A 380 -3.74 5.68 -30.91
C HIS A 380 -3.33 6.00 -32.37
N PRO A 381 -3.92 7.06 -32.95
CA PRO A 381 -3.30 7.76 -34.08
C PRO A 381 -2.01 8.47 -33.63
N VAL A 382 -1.17 8.82 -34.60
CA VAL A 382 0.06 9.60 -34.38
C VAL A 382 -0.26 10.94 -33.71
N TYR A 383 -1.20 11.68 -34.28
CA TYR A 383 -1.48 13.05 -33.88
C TYR A 383 -2.92 13.45 -34.19
N THR A 384 -3.59 14.08 -33.21
CA THR A 384 -4.98 14.57 -33.31
C THR A 384 -5.08 16.09 -33.13
N GLY A 385 -3.97 16.82 -33.30
CA GLY A 385 -3.95 18.28 -33.16
C GLY A 385 -3.67 18.79 -31.73
N GLU A 386 -3.35 17.91 -30.78
CA GLU A 386 -3.10 18.32 -29.40
C GLU A 386 -1.77 19.07 -29.24
N SER A 387 -1.75 20.04 -28.33
CA SER A 387 -0.52 20.79 -28.00
C SER A 387 -0.38 20.99 -26.50
N VAL A 388 0.84 21.27 -26.06
CA VAL A 388 1.16 21.52 -24.65
C VAL A 388 2.00 22.80 -24.51
N LEU A 389 1.65 23.65 -23.54
CA LEU A 389 2.45 24.82 -23.20
C LEU A 389 3.71 24.40 -22.44
N ARG A 390 4.85 24.90 -22.88
CA ARG A 390 6.16 24.62 -22.27
C ARG A 390 6.96 25.89 -22.09
N TRP A 391 7.66 25.97 -20.96
CA TRP A 391 8.67 27.01 -20.77
C TRP A 391 9.88 26.73 -21.65
N GLN A 392 10.31 27.73 -22.41
CA GLN A 392 11.51 27.75 -23.20
C GLN A 392 12.35 28.96 -22.81
N LYS A 393 13.67 28.78 -22.70
CA LYS A 393 14.59 29.90 -22.47
C LYS A 393 14.72 30.69 -23.76
N THR A 394 14.52 31.99 -23.68
CA THR A 394 14.79 32.92 -24.78
C THR A 394 16.30 33.23 -24.84
N ALA A 395 16.74 33.78 -25.98
CA ALA A 395 18.13 34.20 -26.18
C ALA A 395 18.60 35.18 -25.08
N ASP A 396 17.69 36.00 -24.57
CA ASP A 396 17.96 37.03 -23.55
C ASP A 396 17.89 36.52 -22.10
N ARG A 397 18.00 35.19 -21.89
CA ARG A 397 17.87 34.52 -20.57
C ARG A 397 16.51 34.69 -19.88
N GLY A 398 15.50 35.17 -20.60
CA GLY A 398 14.10 35.13 -20.18
C GLY A 398 13.50 33.72 -20.32
N ASN A 399 12.27 33.55 -19.83
CA ASN A 399 11.47 32.36 -20.06
C ASN A 399 10.18 32.77 -20.77
N GLU A 400 9.87 32.11 -21.88
CA GLU A 400 8.59 32.27 -22.57
C GLU A 400 7.82 30.96 -22.59
N ARG A 401 6.49 31.03 -22.73
CA ARG A 401 5.65 29.84 -22.91
C ARG A 401 5.42 29.63 -24.40
N VAL A 402 5.93 28.51 -24.90
CA VAL A 402 5.76 28.10 -26.30
C VAL A 402 4.77 26.94 -26.36
N THR A 403 3.91 26.96 -27.36
CA THR A 403 2.99 25.87 -27.68
C THR A 403 3.74 24.81 -28.48
N ILE A 404 3.82 23.60 -27.94
CA ILE A 404 4.55 22.48 -28.55
C ILE A 404 3.54 21.39 -28.96
N PRO A 405 3.55 20.91 -30.21
CA PRO A 405 2.69 19.81 -30.62
C PRO A 405 3.04 18.55 -29.82
N ARG A 406 2.02 17.81 -29.38
CA ARG A 406 2.19 16.61 -28.54
C ARG A 406 1.46 15.41 -29.16
N PRO A 407 2.14 14.28 -29.41
CA PRO A 407 1.50 13.07 -29.88
C PRO A 407 0.34 12.61 -28.97
N THR A 408 -0.74 12.14 -29.58
CA THR A 408 -1.96 11.70 -28.87
C THR A 408 -1.65 10.63 -27.82
N ALA A 409 -0.83 9.65 -28.18
CA ALA A 409 -0.41 8.59 -27.27
C ALA A 409 0.31 9.11 -26.00
N ILE A 410 1.07 10.22 -26.11
CA ILE A 410 1.79 10.81 -24.97
C ILE A 410 0.81 11.51 -24.03
N THR A 411 -0.21 12.19 -24.57
CA THR A 411 -1.28 12.78 -23.75
C THR A 411 -2.00 11.71 -22.93
N GLU A 412 -2.46 10.64 -23.57
CA GLU A 412 -3.20 9.58 -22.89
C GLU A 412 -2.31 8.82 -21.90
N TYR A 413 -1.06 8.54 -22.27
CA TYR A 413 -0.10 7.89 -21.37
C TYR A 413 0.10 8.68 -20.08
N ASN A 414 0.34 9.98 -20.16
CA ASN A 414 0.52 10.83 -18.97
C ASN A 414 -0.74 10.90 -18.10
N LYS A 415 -1.93 10.78 -18.71
CA LYS A 415 -3.20 10.81 -18.01
C LYS A 415 -3.48 9.50 -17.25
N TYR A 416 -3.12 8.35 -17.80
CA TYR A 416 -3.60 7.05 -17.30
C TYR A 416 -2.53 6.16 -16.68
N MET A 417 -1.23 6.35 -16.98
CA MET A 417 -0.15 5.52 -16.41
C MET A 417 -0.02 5.67 -14.87
N GLY A 418 -0.44 6.80 -14.31
CA GLY A 418 -0.28 7.13 -12.88
C GLY A 418 -1.21 6.37 -11.91
N GLY A 419 -2.00 5.40 -12.36
CA GLY A 419 -2.94 4.66 -11.50
C GLY A 419 -2.26 3.94 -10.32
N VAL A 420 -1.14 3.24 -10.58
CA VAL A 420 -0.37 2.55 -9.51
C VAL A 420 0.28 3.56 -8.57
N ASP A 421 0.87 4.64 -9.08
CA ASP A 421 1.46 5.69 -8.24
C ASP A 421 0.40 6.39 -7.36
N THR A 422 -0.79 6.61 -7.89
CA THR A 422 -1.95 7.14 -7.13
C THR A 422 -2.34 6.18 -6.00
N SER A 423 -2.35 4.87 -6.29
CA SER A 423 -2.56 3.83 -5.29
C SER A 423 -1.50 3.84 -4.20
N ASP A 424 -0.22 3.94 -4.58
CA ASP A 424 0.92 3.97 -3.66
C ASP A 424 0.84 5.19 -2.74
N GLN A 425 0.59 6.39 -3.29
CA GLN A 425 0.43 7.62 -2.50
C GLN A 425 -0.66 7.48 -1.44
N MET A 426 -1.80 6.88 -1.80
CA MET A 426 -2.89 6.64 -0.85
C MET A 426 -2.52 5.58 0.21
N LEU A 427 -1.77 4.54 -0.15
CA LEU A 427 -1.34 3.53 0.81
C LEU A 427 -0.41 4.09 1.88
N TRP A 428 0.51 4.97 1.49
CA TRP A 428 1.50 5.55 2.41
C TRP A 428 0.88 6.54 3.42
N THR A 429 -0.27 7.13 3.10
CA THR A 429 -0.99 8.03 4.01
C THR A 429 -1.55 7.22 5.19
N ASN A 430 -1.19 7.55 6.44
CA ASN A 430 -1.67 6.83 7.64
C ASN A 430 -1.55 5.29 7.54
N SER A 431 -0.43 4.80 7.01
CA SER A 431 -0.16 3.37 6.82
C SER A 431 0.02 2.62 8.14
N VAL A 432 -0.48 1.39 8.23
CA VAL A 432 -0.22 0.48 9.36
C VAL A 432 1.20 -0.11 9.35
N HIS A 433 1.99 0.21 8.31
CA HIS A 433 3.32 -0.33 8.10
C HIS A 433 4.26 0.01 9.26
N ARG A 434 4.86 -1.02 9.86
CA ARG A 434 5.87 -0.88 10.91
C ARG A 434 7.10 -1.71 10.56
N LYS A 435 8.27 -1.11 10.78
CA LYS A 435 9.58 -1.75 10.54
C LYS A 435 9.66 -3.09 11.28
N THR A 436 9.82 -4.18 10.52
CA THR A 436 9.87 -5.55 11.05
C THR A 436 10.89 -6.39 10.29
N ARG A 437 11.47 -7.39 10.99
CA ARG A 437 12.32 -8.45 10.39
C ARG A 437 11.51 -9.69 9.98
N ARG A 438 10.23 -9.78 10.38
CA ARG A 438 9.30 -10.84 9.96
C ARG A 438 8.65 -10.43 8.65
N TRP A 439 9.08 -11.03 7.54
CA TRP A 439 8.58 -10.67 6.22
C TRP A 439 7.08 -10.95 6.04
N THR A 440 6.56 -12.01 6.67
CA THR A 440 5.13 -12.31 6.67
C THR A 440 4.34 -11.16 7.28
N MET A 441 4.81 -10.58 8.38
CA MET A 441 4.21 -9.38 8.98
C MET A 441 4.26 -8.16 8.03
N THR A 442 5.33 -8.01 7.25
CA THR A 442 5.40 -6.96 6.21
C THR A 442 4.28 -7.15 5.17
N VAL A 443 4.07 -8.38 4.70
CA VAL A 443 2.99 -8.69 3.75
C VAL A 443 1.62 -8.45 4.38
N PHE A 444 1.38 -8.93 5.60
CA PHE A 444 0.13 -8.69 6.33
C PHE A 444 -0.21 -7.19 6.43
N GLN A 445 0.75 -6.37 6.87
CA GLN A 445 0.55 -4.93 6.97
C GLN A 445 0.24 -4.29 5.61
N HIS A 446 0.95 -4.72 4.57
CA HIS A 446 0.69 -4.24 3.22
C HIS A 446 -0.71 -4.60 2.72
N LEU A 447 -1.15 -5.86 2.92
CA LEU A 447 -2.48 -6.31 2.54
C LEU A 447 -3.58 -5.58 3.32
N LEU A 448 -3.34 -5.27 4.60
CA LEU A 448 -4.23 -4.44 5.40
C LEU A 448 -4.34 -3.01 4.85
N ASP A 449 -3.22 -2.38 4.50
CA ASP A 449 -3.22 -1.05 3.86
C ASP A 449 -3.96 -1.06 2.52
N VAL A 450 -3.79 -2.12 1.69
CA VAL A 450 -4.52 -2.32 0.43
C VAL A 450 -6.02 -2.40 0.68
N ALA A 451 -6.46 -3.22 1.65
CA ALA A 451 -7.88 -3.34 2.00
C ALA A 451 -8.47 -2.00 2.46
N ILE A 452 -7.78 -1.25 3.33
CA ILE A 452 -8.23 0.07 3.80
C ILE A 452 -8.34 1.06 2.63
N THR A 453 -7.32 1.09 1.77
CA THR A 453 -7.26 2.02 0.63
C THR A 453 -8.33 1.70 -0.41
N ASN A 454 -8.49 0.44 -0.79
CA ASN A 454 -9.55 0.01 -1.70
C ASN A 454 -10.94 0.27 -1.11
N SER A 455 -11.14 0.08 0.20
CA SER A 455 -12.40 0.42 0.89
C SER A 455 -12.71 1.91 0.82
N TYR A 456 -11.71 2.78 1.02
CA TYR A 456 -11.87 4.22 0.87
C TYR A 456 -12.22 4.63 -0.57
N ILE A 457 -11.62 3.99 -1.57
CA ILE A 457 -11.91 4.26 -2.98
C ILE A 457 -13.34 3.84 -3.32
N ILE A 458 -13.80 2.69 -2.83
CA ILE A 458 -15.19 2.24 -2.98
C ILE A 458 -16.16 3.28 -2.39
N HIS A 459 -15.93 3.75 -1.17
CA HIS A 459 -16.71 4.83 -0.56
C HIS A 459 -16.74 6.08 -1.46
N LYS A 460 -15.57 6.51 -1.95
CA LYS A 460 -15.46 7.67 -2.83
C LYS A 460 -16.28 7.49 -4.12
N GLU A 461 -16.23 6.32 -4.74
CA GLU A 461 -16.99 6.02 -5.97
C GLU A 461 -18.50 5.99 -5.72
N ILE A 462 -18.97 5.35 -4.63
CA ILE A 462 -20.41 5.32 -4.26
C ILE A 462 -20.93 6.74 -4.01
N ARG A 463 -20.19 7.55 -3.24
CA ARG A 463 -20.61 8.92 -2.93
C ARG A 463 -20.65 9.81 -4.18
N LYS A 464 -19.68 9.64 -5.08
CA LYS A 464 -19.66 10.32 -6.38
C LYS A 464 -20.84 9.91 -7.26
N SER A 465 -21.16 8.61 -7.36
CA SER A 465 -22.32 8.16 -8.15
C SER A 465 -23.64 8.69 -7.61
N GLN A 466 -23.70 8.99 -6.31
CA GLN A 466 -24.83 9.64 -5.64
C GLN A 466 -24.77 11.18 -5.66
N GLN A 467 -23.79 11.79 -6.32
CA GLN A 467 -23.56 13.24 -6.34
C GLN A 467 -23.45 13.86 -4.92
N ARG A 468 -22.91 13.10 -3.96
CA ARG A 468 -22.72 13.54 -2.57
C ARG A 468 -21.24 13.74 -2.25
N GLY A 469 -20.96 14.63 -1.30
CA GLY A 469 -19.62 14.76 -0.71
C GLY A 469 -19.18 13.46 -0.04
N TYR A 470 -17.89 13.14 -0.10
CA TYR A 470 -17.28 11.98 0.55
C TYR A 470 -16.34 12.42 1.68
N MET A 471 -16.05 11.48 2.58
CA MET A 471 -15.13 11.70 3.70
C MET A 471 -13.70 11.89 3.19
N THR A 472 -12.87 12.63 3.92
CA THR A 472 -11.42 12.55 3.68
C THR A 472 -10.91 11.16 4.03
N ARG A 473 -9.75 10.78 3.49
CA ARG A 473 -9.12 9.49 3.80
C ARG A 473 -8.84 9.32 5.29
N GLN A 474 -8.41 10.38 5.98
CA GLN A 474 -8.17 10.36 7.41
C GLN A 474 -9.47 10.12 8.19
N THR A 475 -10.53 10.89 7.90
CA THR A 475 -11.82 10.73 8.57
C THR A 475 -12.42 9.33 8.32
N PHE A 476 -12.26 8.79 7.10
CA PHE A 476 -12.67 7.41 6.80
C PHE A 476 -11.94 6.39 7.67
N GLN A 477 -10.61 6.51 7.79
CA GLN A 477 -9.79 5.61 8.59
C GLN A 477 -10.06 5.73 10.10
N GLU A 478 -10.29 6.94 10.61
CA GLU A 478 -10.70 7.19 12.00
C GLU A 478 -12.06 6.54 12.30
N GLN A 479 -13.03 6.70 11.40
CA GLN A 479 -14.34 6.05 11.54
C GLN A 479 -14.23 4.53 11.48
N LEU A 480 -13.48 3.98 10.54
CA LEU A 480 -13.23 2.54 10.45
C LEU A 480 -12.53 2.01 11.72
N CYS A 481 -11.55 2.75 12.24
CA CYS A 481 -10.88 2.44 13.49
C CYS A 481 -11.88 2.34 14.64
N ALA A 482 -12.71 3.37 14.85
CA ALA A 482 -13.71 3.39 15.92
C ALA A 482 -14.71 2.21 15.80
N GLN A 483 -15.19 1.92 14.59
CA GLN A 483 -16.09 0.79 14.33
C GLN A 483 -15.44 -0.58 14.61
N LEU A 484 -14.18 -0.78 14.22
CA LEU A 484 -13.43 -2.02 14.51
C LEU A 484 -13.17 -2.21 16.01
N LEU A 485 -12.99 -1.11 16.74
CA LEU A 485 -12.80 -1.10 18.18
C LEU A 485 -14.11 -1.25 18.97
N GLY A 486 -15.26 -1.08 18.31
CA GLY A 486 -16.58 -1.14 18.94
C GLY A 486 -16.86 0.05 19.85
N VAL A 487 -16.31 1.23 19.52
CA VAL A 487 -16.49 2.47 20.30
C VAL A 487 -17.01 3.61 19.41
N PRO A 488 -17.75 4.59 19.96
CA PRO A 488 -18.05 5.81 19.23
C PRO A 488 -16.78 6.61 18.94
N LEU A 489 -16.64 7.16 17.72
CA LEU A 489 -15.47 7.99 17.37
C LEU A 489 -15.33 9.21 18.28
N ASN A 490 -16.45 9.84 18.63
CA ASN A 490 -16.51 11.01 19.51
C ASN A 490 -16.66 10.63 20.99
N ALA A 491 -16.40 9.37 21.37
CA ALA A 491 -16.43 8.98 22.76
C ALA A 491 -15.36 9.78 23.51
N ARG A 492 -15.79 10.55 24.52
CA ARG A 492 -14.85 11.12 25.47
C ARG A 492 -14.19 9.94 26.20
N PRO A 493 -12.87 9.91 26.36
CA PRO A 493 -12.24 8.94 27.25
C PRO A 493 -12.98 9.03 28.56
N VAL A 494 -13.52 7.92 29.06
CA VAL A 494 -14.01 7.87 30.43
C VAL A 494 -12.83 8.31 31.25
N ARG A 495 -12.88 9.53 31.81
CA ARG A 495 -11.93 9.96 32.82
C ARG A 495 -12.06 8.86 33.86
N THR A 496 -11.04 8.03 34.01
CA THR A 496 -10.93 7.19 35.20
C THR A 496 -11.19 8.14 36.35
N PRO A 497 -12.33 8.02 37.06
CA PRO A 497 -12.58 8.87 38.22
C PRO A 497 -11.34 8.70 39.07
N SER A 498 -10.65 9.79 39.42
CA SER A 498 -9.43 9.79 40.23
C SER A 498 -9.52 8.71 41.31
N GLN A 499 -8.93 7.55 41.04
CA GLN A 499 -8.91 6.35 41.88
C GLN A 499 -10.25 5.92 42.57
N GLY A 500 -11.43 6.48 42.27
CA GLY A 500 -12.68 6.19 43.00
C GLY A 500 -12.65 6.59 44.49
N HIS A 501 -11.74 7.48 44.89
CA HIS A 501 -11.60 7.92 46.28
C HIS A 501 -12.56 9.07 46.58
N PHE A 502 -13.75 8.75 47.08
CA PHE A 502 -14.74 9.75 47.49
C PHE A 502 -14.87 9.82 49.01
N PRO A 503 -15.00 11.03 49.58
CA PRO A 503 -15.33 11.16 50.99
C PRO A 503 -16.78 10.68 51.21
N VAL A 504 -16.95 9.71 52.10
CA VAL A 504 -18.24 9.24 52.58
C VAL A 504 -18.30 9.43 54.09
N PRO A 505 -19.49 9.67 54.67
CA PRO A 505 -19.60 9.70 56.12
C PRO A 505 -19.28 8.32 56.70
N VAL A 506 -18.74 8.27 57.92
CA VAL A 506 -18.41 6.98 58.56
C VAL A 506 -19.69 6.20 58.90
N SER A 507 -20.77 6.90 59.25
CA SER A 507 -22.11 6.35 59.46
C SER A 507 -23.09 7.04 58.52
N ASP A 508 -24.02 6.28 57.95
CA ASP A 508 -25.10 6.75 57.07
C ASP A 508 -26.26 7.43 57.82
N GLY A 509 -26.26 7.38 59.16
CA GLY A 509 -27.19 8.10 60.03
C GLY A 509 -28.65 7.68 59.89
N GLN A 510 -28.94 6.54 59.24
CA GLN A 510 -30.30 6.00 59.13
C GLN A 510 -30.71 5.35 60.46
N GLY A 511 -31.91 5.65 60.95
CA GLY A 511 -32.49 5.05 62.16
C GLY A 511 -32.04 5.64 63.51
N HIS A 512 -31.29 6.75 63.53
CA HIS A 512 -30.73 7.33 64.76
C HIS A 512 -31.14 8.79 65.02
N ASP A 513 -31.22 9.15 66.31
CA ASP A 513 -31.58 10.49 66.78
C ASP A 513 -30.64 11.57 66.23
N ARG A 514 -31.20 12.69 65.78
CA ARG A 514 -30.48 13.80 65.15
C ARG A 514 -29.39 14.37 66.07
N SER A 515 -29.60 14.32 67.38
CA SER A 515 -28.67 14.81 68.40
C SER A 515 -27.33 14.06 68.44
N GLN A 516 -27.31 12.77 68.04
CA GLN A 516 -26.13 11.91 68.15
C GLN A 516 -25.33 11.79 66.84
N ARG A 517 -25.90 12.21 65.71
CA ARG A 517 -25.25 12.12 64.38
C ARG A 517 -23.89 12.82 64.31
N ALA A 518 -23.67 13.85 65.11
CA ALA A 518 -22.42 14.61 65.11
C ALA A 518 -21.25 13.86 65.76
N SER A 519 -21.48 12.91 66.67
CA SER A 519 -20.45 12.21 67.45
C SER A 519 -20.34 10.71 67.11
N MET A 520 -21.36 10.14 66.48
CA MET A 520 -21.43 8.72 66.17
C MET A 520 -20.41 8.27 65.12
N GLY A 521 -19.77 7.12 65.40
CA GLY A 521 -18.90 6.43 64.44
C GLY A 521 -17.66 7.19 64.00
N ARG A 522 -17.29 8.29 64.67
CA ARG A 522 -16.12 9.07 64.27
C ARG A 522 -14.83 8.23 64.34
N GLN A 523 -13.97 8.40 63.34
CA GLN A 523 -12.66 7.77 63.28
C GLN A 523 -11.56 8.78 63.60
N ARG A 524 -10.37 8.29 63.95
CA ARG A 524 -9.17 9.14 63.99
C ARG A 524 -8.62 9.30 62.57
N CYS A 525 -8.39 10.54 62.18
CA CYS A 525 -7.74 10.88 60.91
C CYS A 525 -6.36 10.26 60.85
N THR A 526 -6.06 9.53 59.78
CA THR A 526 -4.79 8.81 59.62
C THR A 526 -3.58 9.76 59.64
N LEU A 527 -3.72 10.96 59.07
CA LEU A 527 -2.64 11.95 58.98
C LEU A 527 -2.48 12.78 60.26
N CYS A 528 -3.51 13.53 60.66
CA CYS A 528 -3.41 14.48 61.76
C CYS A 528 -3.90 13.93 63.12
N LYS A 529 -4.34 12.67 63.16
CA LYS A 529 -4.81 11.94 64.36
C LYS A 529 -6.01 12.55 65.09
N ARG A 530 -6.64 13.60 64.54
CA ARG A 530 -7.86 14.22 65.07
C ARG A 530 -9.12 13.42 64.69
N SER A 531 -10.18 13.56 65.48
CA SER A 531 -11.46 12.90 65.22
C SER A 531 -12.15 13.49 63.97
N THR A 532 -12.64 12.63 63.07
CA THR A 532 -13.31 13.01 61.82
C THR A 532 -14.57 12.16 61.56
N PRO A 533 -15.66 12.76 61.05
CA PRO A 533 -16.85 12.02 60.62
C PRO A 533 -16.74 11.51 59.17
N TRP A 534 -15.62 11.77 58.49
CA TRP A 534 -15.41 11.43 57.08
C TRP A 534 -14.37 10.32 56.91
N ARG A 535 -14.61 9.41 55.98
CA ARG A 535 -13.65 8.39 55.52
C ARG A 535 -13.61 8.30 54.00
N CYS A 536 -12.56 7.71 53.45
CA CYS A 536 -12.55 7.31 52.04
C CYS A 536 -13.43 6.08 51.83
N GLY A 537 -14.40 6.15 50.92
CA GLY A 537 -15.31 5.04 50.62
C GLY A 537 -14.60 3.81 50.04
N LYS A 538 -13.42 3.99 49.45
CA LYS A 538 -12.61 2.90 48.88
C LYS A 538 -11.55 2.38 49.84
N CYS A 539 -10.79 3.26 50.50
CA CYS A 539 -9.72 2.86 51.42
C CYS A 539 -10.21 2.51 52.83
N GLY A 540 -11.43 2.93 53.20
CA GLY A 540 -11.98 2.76 54.55
C GLY A 540 -11.31 3.61 55.64
N VAL A 541 -10.30 4.42 55.30
CA VAL A 541 -9.53 5.22 56.25
C VAL A 541 -10.22 6.54 56.60
N GLY A 542 -10.21 6.90 57.89
CA GLY A 542 -10.70 8.18 58.38
C GLY A 542 -9.77 9.32 57.96
N LEU A 543 -10.32 10.37 57.34
CA LEU A 543 -9.56 11.53 56.86
C LEU A 543 -10.35 12.81 57.11
N CYS A 544 -9.65 13.89 57.53
CA CYS A 544 -10.30 15.19 57.71
C CYS A 544 -10.63 15.83 56.35
N LEU A 545 -11.84 16.39 56.29
CA LEU A 545 -12.33 17.22 55.19
C LEU A 545 -12.93 18.50 55.79
N GLN A 546 -12.08 19.48 56.07
CA GLN A 546 -12.43 20.81 56.56
C GLN A 546 -11.78 21.86 55.64
N LEU A 547 -12.31 23.08 55.62
CA LEU A 547 -11.81 24.17 54.75
C LEU A 547 -10.33 24.48 55.00
N ASP A 548 -9.93 24.54 56.27
CA ASP A 548 -8.55 24.79 56.74
C ASP A 548 -7.67 23.53 56.72
N ARG A 549 -8.27 22.35 56.54
CA ARG A 549 -7.61 21.05 56.79
C ARG A 549 -8.20 19.94 55.95
N ASN A 550 -7.67 19.82 54.74
CA ASN A 550 -8.07 18.79 53.79
C ASN A 550 -7.06 17.62 53.76
N CYS A 551 -7.03 16.86 54.86
CA CYS A 551 -6.23 15.63 54.93
C CYS A 551 -6.67 14.60 53.89
N PHE A 552 -7.94 14.63 53.47
CA PHE A 552 -8.45 13.77 52.40
C PHE A 552 -7.70 13.99 51.08
N ARG A 553 -7.54 15.25 50.67
CA ARG A 553 -6.75 15.59 49.49
C ARG A 553 -5.28 15.22 49.67
N MET A 554 -4.68 15.54 50.82
CA MET A 554 -3.26 15.24 51.08
C MET A 554 -2.93 13.75 51.02
N TYR A 555 -3.80 12.90 51.57
CA TYR A 555 -3.57 11.45 51.59
C TYR A 555 -3.59 10.83 50.19
N HIS A 556 -4.45 11.33 49.29
CA HIS A 556 -4.61 10.79 47.94
C HIS A 556 -3.90 11.62 46.84
N LEU A 557 -3.02 12.57 47.23
CA LEU A 557 -2.23 13.34 46.26
C LEU A 557 -1.05 12.54 45.67
N ASN A 558 -0.72 11.40 46.28
CA ASN A 558 0.39 10.52 45.89
C ASN A 558 -0.09 9.10 45.43
N ASP A 559 -1.40 8.93 45.21
CA ASP A 559 -2.08 7.70 44.74
C ASP A 559 -2.53 7.86 43.28
#